data_AF-A0A9W4ABY1-F1
#
_entry.id   AF-A0A9W4ABY1-F1
#
_cell.length_a   1.000
_cell.length_b   1.000
_cell.length_c   1.000
_cell.angle_alpha   90.00
_cell.angle_beta   90.00
_cell.angle_gamma   90.00
#
_symmetry.space_group_name_H-M   'P 1'
#
loop_
_entity.id
_entity.type
_entity.pdbx_description
1 polymer ?
#
loop_
_entity_poly.entity_id
_entity_poly.type
_entity_poly.pdbx_seq_one_letter_code
_entity_poly.pdbx_strand_id
1 'polypeptide(L)'
;MMDIYKEIKEEMKKVYLSRDCCFVGYSGGKDSSAMLTLLWDAISELSLEDRTKPIHVLTSEVGVETPVMTAYISRTLKKIQKSADKQNLPFIVHSVRPLMKDSYWYKLLGRGVLPPTGNSRLRWCTDSLKVKPMQRKMKEILIDSQTKKVVDCFEEYDGVLALAVRNEESARRRHSIQKYAVSNESLFSRHNDMKNILCFNPVKFLTGDEVWMLLLDRGILPFGVDVEEMSIQYGQAMFECGIKTGGKQQGNACGAANSRSGCWTCLMMNGEDKMLTQLISEGYTDYAYLQSWKSFLRSIRNDIRYRNVMNRRSLQTLLKNENKGDSDLFSIQNHAEYDYIMFDRTEKGDYAPGGLTVEGRRMLLEYLLFTQQKMNTNLISEEEIEAVLQAWYETDGIRVYRDELEPIHHAYLGELVFKPDCTINEEKTTSPFPVFFVEIDIHLGKQELFRWIKERQRITQQSFFFFPSNYSNEVAKLTWNKLTFVVSRVDVTEARDAERIVRHWLGMDMYHGKKNEQHKQMLIQLLIQSMKNEQLFKEDEKASTKLLYAAEFTNRLSRLIETEEILSEETNHLFAKVLKELGNEAFLID
;
A
#
# COMPACT_ATOMS: atom_id res chain seq x y z
N MET A 1 -27.38 43.28 12.78
CA MET A 1 -26.77 42.05 12.25
C MET A 1 -27.25 41.95 10.81
N MET A 2 -26.51 42.52 9.85
CA MET A 2 -26.74 42.20 8.44
C MET A 2 -26.51 40.70 8.31
N ASP A 3 -27.52 39.98 7.86
CA ASP A 3 -27.57 38.53 7.86
C ASP A 3 -26.39 37.98 7.03
N ILE A 4 -25.38 37.38 7.67
CA ILE A 4 -24.17 36.84 7.04
C ILE A 4 -24.51 35.89 5.88
N TYR A 5 -25.64 35.18 5.98
CA TYR A 5 -26.14 34.30 4.92
C TYR A 5 -26.60 35.10 3.70
N LYS A 6 -27.17 36.29 3.88
CA LYS A 6 -27.56 37.18 2.78
C LYS A 6 -26.35 37.67 2.00
N GLU A 7 -25.28 38.08 2.68
CA GLU A 7 -24.04 38.49 2.02
C GLU A 7 -23.44 37.34 1.19
N ILE A 8 -23.40 36.13 1.76
CA ILE A 8 -22.94 34.94 1.05
C ILE A 8 -23.80 34.65 -0.19
N LYS A 9 -25.13 34.76 -0.07
CA LYS A 9 -26.06 34.56 -1.21
C LYS A 9 -25.84 35.59 -2.31
N GLU A 10 -25.64 36.85 -1.97
CA GLU A 10 -25.37 37.90 -2.97
C GLU A 10 -24.04 37.65 -3.69
N GLU A 11 -23.00 37.23 -2.99
CA GLU A 11 -21.74 36.82 -3.62
C GLU A 11 -21.91 35.57 -4.51
N MET A 12 -22.69 34.58 -4.09
CA MET A 12 -23.02 33.41 -4.91
C MET A 12 -23.74 33.81 -6.21
N LYS A 13 -24.70 34.74 -6.16
CA LYS A 13 -25.39 35.26 -7.37
C LYS A 13 -24.40 35.93 -8.31
N LYS A 14 -23.53 36.80 -7.80
CA LYS A 14 -22.49 37.48 -8.61
C LYS A 14 -21.60 36.46 -9.32
N VAL A 15 -21.11 35.44 -8.59
CA VAL A 15 -20.26 34.40 -9.16
C VAL A 15 -20.99 33.63 -10.26
N TYR A 16 -22.21 33.18 -10.01
CA TYR A 16 -23.02 32.46 -10.98
C TYR A 16 -23.28 33.27 -12.26
N LEU A 17 -23.69 34.54 -12.14
CA LEU A 17 -23.94 35.40 -13.29
C LEU A 17 -22.66 35.66 -14.10
N SER A 18 -21.51 35.74 -13.43
CA SER A 18 -20.22 36.04 -14.07
C SER A 18 -19.57 34.87 -14.82
N ARG A 19 -20.07 33.63 -14.69
CA ARG A 19 -19.38 32.42 -15.20
C ARG A 19 -20.33 31.49 -15.93
N ASP A 20 -19.84 30.81 -16.97
CA ASP A 20 -20.68 29.94 -17.81
C ASP A 20 -20.72 28.49 -17.34
N CYS A 21 -19.72 28.06 -16.59
CA CYS A 21 -19.65 26.71 -16.02
C CYS A 21 -19.38 26.78 -14.51
N CYS A 22 -20.32 26.26 -13.72
CA CYS A 22 -20.24 26.21 -12.28
C CYS A 22 -20.29 24.77 -11.79
N PHE A 23 -19.32 24.40 -10.97
CA PHE A 23 -19.24 23.10 -10.32
C PHE A 23 -19.42 23.26 -8.81
N VAL A 24 -20.04 22.28 -8.17
CA VAL A 24 -20.23 22.25 -6.71
C VAL A 24 -19.73 20.92 -6.19
N GLY A 25 -18.70 20.94 -5.35
CA GLY A 25 -18.25 19.75 -4.64
C GLY A 25 -19.19 19.42 -3.50
N TYR A 26 -19.89 18.28 -3.58
CA TYR A 26 -20.86 17.84 -2.59
C TYR A 26 -20.44 16.51 -1.95
N SER A 27 -20.51 16.43 -0.62
CA SER A 27 -20.16 15.21 0.13
C SER A 27 -21.29 14.69 1.01
N GLY A 28 -22.48 15.31 0.98
CA GLY A 28 -23.60 14.93 1.83
C GLY A 28 -23.50 15.34 3.31
N GLY A 29 -22.38 15.96 3.70
CA GLY A 29 -22.15 16.40 5.08
C GLY A 29 -22.57 17.84 5.34
N LYS A 30 -22.53 18.25 6.61
CA LYS A 30 -23.09 19.53 7.07
C LYS A 30 -22.59 20.74 6.26
N ASP A 31 -21.28 20.83 6.04
CA ASP A 31 -20.68 22.02 5.42
C ASP A 31 -21.07 22.11 3.94
N SER A 32 -21.05 20.97 3.22
CA SER A 32 -21.47 20.91 1.82
C SER A 32 -22.98 21.09 1.64
N SER A 33 -23.79 20.61 2.58
CA SER A 33 -25.26 20.78 2.56
C SER A 33 -25.66 22.22 2.87
N ALA A 34 -25.00 22.88 3.82
CA ALA A 34 -25.20 24.30 4.10
C ALA A 34 -24.81 25.17 2.89
N MET A 35 -23.64 24.93 2.30
CA MET A 35 -23.23 25.63 1.09
C MET A 35 -24.23 25.43 -0.07
N LEU A 36 -24.67 24.19 -0.32
CA LEU A 36 -25.64 23.91 -1.38
C LEU A 36 -27.00 24.57 -1.07
N THR A 37 -27.42 24.62 0.19
CA THR A 37 -28.66 25.28 0.62
C THR A 37 -28.62 26.78 0.32
N LEU A 38 -27.52 27.46 0.68
CA LEU A 38 -27.35 28.89 0.39
C LEU A 38 -27.32 29.15 -1.12
N LEU A 39 -26.63 28.29 -1.89
CA LEU A 39 -26.59 28.41 -3.34
C LEU A 39 -27.97 28.16 -3.95
N TRP A 40 -28.72 27.19 -3.46
CA TRP A 40 -30.07 26.90 -3.91
C TRP A 40 -30.99 28.10 -3.73
N ASP A 41 -30.98 28.71 -2.55
CA ASP A 41 -31.75 29.92 -2.25
C ASP A 41 -31.31 31.09 -3.15
N ALA A 42 -30.00 31.30 -3.30
CA ALA A 42 -29.44 32.37 -4.11
C ALA A 42 -29.92 32.30 -5.58
N ILE A 43 -29.92 31.10 -6.17
CA ILE A 43 -30.37 30.89 -7.55
C ILE A 43 -31.90 30.92 -7.65
N SER A 44 -32.61 30.47 -6.63
CA SER A 44 -34.08 30.53 -6.56
C SER A 44 -34.62 31.97 -6.44
N GLU A 45 -33.79 32.90 -5.99
CA GLU A 45 -34.11 34.34 -5.93
C GLU A 45 -33.87 35.06 -7.27
N LEU A 46 -33.17 34.46 -8.23
CA LEU A 46 -32.94 35.04 -9.57
C LEU A 46 -34.17 34.93 -10.47
N SER A 47 -34.29 35.77 -11.50
CA SER A 47 -35.35 35.62 -12.50
C SER A 47 -35.19 34.33 -13.31
N LEU A 48 -36.25 33.80 -13.93
CA LEU A 48 -36.14 32.60 -14.78
C LEU A 48 -35.20 32.83 -15.98
N GLU A 49 -35.08 34.07 -16.45
CA GLU A 49 -34.22 34.46 -17.59
C GLU A 49 -32.73 34.40 -17.23
N ASP A 50 -32.39 34.62 -15.95
CA ASP A 50 -31.01 34.57 -15.47
C ASP A 50 -30.55 33.13 -15.12
N ARG A 51 -31.49 32.17 -15.02
CA ARG A 51 -31.22 30.77 -14.63
C ARG A 51 -30.80 29.87 -15.79
N THR A 52 -30.06 30.43 -16.75
CA THR A 52 -29.71 29.74 -18.01
C THR A 52 -28.50 28.81 -17.91
N LYS A 53 -27.66 28.97 -16.89
CA LYS A 53 -26.33 28.35 -16.82
C LYS A 53 -26.38 27.10 -15.93
N PRO A 54 -25.93 25.93 -16.42
CA PRO A 54 -25.98 24.71 -15.62
C PRO A 54 -24.99 24.76 -14.44
N ILE A 55 -25.47 24.31 -13.27
CA ILE A 55 -24.68 24.13 -12.05
C ILE A 55 -24.51 22.63 -11.82
N HIS A 56 -23.27 22.14 -12.00
CA HIS A 56 -22.94 20.73 -11.91
C HIS A 56 -22.56 20.35 -10.48
N VAL A 57 -23.44 19.64 -9.79
CA VAL A 57 -23.20 19.10 -8.45
C VAL A 57 -22.44 17.78 -8.58
N LEU A 58 -21.19 17.76 -8.13
CA LEU A 58 -20.29 16.61 -8.25
C LEU A 58 -20.15 15.91 -6.89
N THR A 59 -20.39 14.61 -6.86
CA THR A 59 -20.15 13.76 -5.69
C THR A 59 -19.31 12.56 -6.09
N SER A 60 -18.25 12.28 -5.33
CA SER A 60 -17.40 11.12 -5.57
C SER A 60 -17.83 9.95 -4.69
N GLU A 61 -18.31 8.88 -5.30
CA GLU A 61 -18.57 7.60 -4.65
C GLU A 61 -17.23 6.85 -4.50
N VAL A 62 -16.71 6.78 -3.28
CA VAL A 62 -15.39 6.17 -2.98
C VAL A 62 -15.48 4.64 -3.01
N GLY A 63 -16.66 4.08 -2.69
CA GLY A 63 -16.94 2.64 -2.71
C GLY A 63 -16.56 1.92 -1.41
N VAL A 64 -16.28 2.67 -0.34
CA VAL A 64 -15.87 2.13 0.98
C VAL A 64 -16.50 2.91 2.13
N GLU A 65 -17.60 3.58 1.86
CA GLU A 65 -18.54 4.11 2.84
C GLU A 65 -19.34 2.98 3.49
N THR A 66 -19.93 3.22 4.65
CA THR A 66 -20.85 2.25 5.26
C THR A 66 -22.09 2.07 4.39
N PRO A 67 -22.75 0.88 4.38
CA PRO A 67 -23.94 0.66 3.57
C PRO A 67 -25.04 1.72 3.75
N VAL A 68 -25.28 2.12 5.01
CA VAL A 68 -26.24 3.19 5.33
C VAL A 68 -25.85 4.54 4.72
N MET A 69 -24.56 4.88 4.74
CA MET A 69 -24.03 6.12 4.16
C MET A 69 -24.15 6.12 2.64
N THR A 70 -23.79 5.00 1.99
CA THR A 70 -23.95 4.83 0.55
C THR A 70 -25.41 5.01 0.13
N ALA A 71 -26.33 4.40 0.88
CA ALA A 71 -27.77 4.55 0.63
C ALA A 71 -28.25 5.99 0.85
N TYR A 72 -27.79 6.67 1.92
CA TYR A 72 -28.08 8.08 2.17
C TYR A 72 -27.61 8.98 1.04
N ILE A 73 -26.35 8.87 0.61
CA ILE A 73 -25.80 9.67 -0.48
C ILE A 73 -26.62 9.43 -1.76
N SER A 74 -26.89 8.17 -2.12
CA SER A 74 -27.68 7.84 -3.31
C SER A 74 -29.09 8.46 -3.27
N ARG A 75 -29.80 8.38 -2.15
CA ARG A 75 -31.13 9.00 -1.98
C ARG A 75 -31.05 10.52 -2.06
N THR A 76 -30.06 11.12 -1.41
CA THR A 76 -29.85 12.56 -1.40
C THR A 76 -29.59 13.11 -2.79
N LEU A 77 -28.72 12.47 -3.58
CA LEU A 77 -28.46 12.88 -4.96
C LEU A 77 -29.72 12.82 -5.84
N LYS A 78 -30.55 11.78 -5.66
CA LYS A 78 -31.85 11.66 -6.34
C LYS A 78 -32.82 12.77 -5.92
N LYS A 79 -32.89 13.09 -4.62
CA LYS A 79 -33.72 14.17 -4.07
C LYS A 79 -33.30 15.54 -4.63
N ILE A 80 -31.98 15.79 -4.72
CA ILE A 80 -31.42 17.00 -5.32
C ILE A 80 -31.84 17.14 -6.79
N GLN A 81 -31.61 16.11 -7.61
CA GLN A 81 -31.98 16.18 -9.03
C GLN A 81 -33.49 16.38 -9.21
N LYS A 82 -34.32 15.57 -8.53
CA LYS A 82 -35.78 15.66 -8.62
C LYS A 82 -36.31 17.02 -8.19
N SER A 83 -35.73 17.63 -7.15
CA SER A 83 -36.14 18.94 -6.67
C SER A 83 -35.71 20.06 -7.62
N ALA A 84 -34.55 19.93 -8.25
CA ALA A 84 -34.07 20.88 -9.25
C ALA A 84 -35.02 20.90 -10.46
N ASP A 85 -35.39 19.72 -10.96
CA ASP A 85 -36.33 19.56 -12.06
C ASP A 85 -37.72 20.13 -11.70
N LYS A 86 -38.22 19.84 -10.49
CA LYS A 86 -39.52 20.34 -10.02
C LYS A 86 -39.57 21.87 -9.87
N GLN A 87 -38.45 22.48 -9.48
CA GLN A 87 -38.36 23.93 -9.22
C GLN A 87 -37.84 24.72 -10.43
N ASN A 88 -37.58 24.05 -11.56
CA ASN A 88 -36.93 24.63 -12.75
C ASN A 88 -35.63 25.37 -12.39
N LEU A 89 -34.78 24.71 -11.59
CA LEU A 89 -33.46 25.22 -11.22
C LEU A 89 -32.39 24.50 -12.04
N PRO A 90 -31.31 25.20 -12.46
CA PRO A 90 -30.33 24.66 -13.39
C PRO A 90 -29.31 23.72 -12.73
N PHE A 91 -29.70 22.95 -11.71
CA PHE A 91 -28.79 22.00 -11.06
C PHE A 91 -28.79 20.65 -11.78
N ILE A 92 -27.59 20.15 -12.08
CA ILE A 92 -27.37 18.84 -12.70
C ILE A 92 -26.45 18.03 -11.79
N VAL A 93 -26.94 16.90 -11.32
CA VAL A 93 -26.23 16.04 -10.37
C VAL A 93 -25.40 14.99 -11.11
N HIS A 94 -24.12 14.90 -10.76
CA HIS A 94 -23.21 13.87 -11.26
C HIS A 94 -22.62 13.08 -10.10
N SER A 95 -22.85 11.77 -10.13
CA SER A 95 -22.11 10.82 -9.30
C SER A 95 -20.93 10.27 -10.09
N VAL A 96 -19.73 10.34 -9.51
CA VAL A 96 -18.49 9.88 -10.15
C VAL A 96 -17.83 8.78 -9.35
N ARG A 97 -17.23 7.81 -10.04
CA ARG A 97 -16.48 6.70 -9.44
C ARG A 97 -15.04 6.67 -9.93
N PRO A 98 -14.10 6.18 -9.11
CA PRO A 98 -12.75 5.87 -9.56
C PRO A 98 -12.77 4.85 -10.70
N LEU A 99 -11.75 4.92 -11.57
CA LEU A 99 -11.52 3.84 -12.53
C LEU A 99 -11.20 2.57 -11.76
N MET A 100 -11.44 1.41 -12.38
CA MET A 100 -11.16 0.12 -11.75
C MET A 100 -9.73 0.03 -11.20
N LYS A 101 -8.72 0.48 -11.96
CA LYS A 101 -7.31 0.49 -11.52
C LYS A 101 -7.01 1.48 -10.39
N ASP A 102 -7.91 2.44 -10.17
CA ASP A 102 -7.82 3.42 -9.10
C ASP A 102 -8.74 3.11 -7.90
N SER A 103 -9.61 2.09 -7.99
CA SER A 103 -10.53 1.71 -6.93
C SER A 103 -9.80 1.28 -5.67
N TYR A 104 -10.48 1.39 -4.53
CA TYR A 104 -9.89 1.05 -3.23
C TYR A 104 -9.46 -0.42 -3.21
N TRP A 105 -10.34 -1.33 -3.62
CA TRP A 105 -10.11 -2.77 -3.61
C TRP A 105 -9.01 -3.18 -4.59
N TYR A 106 -8.95 -2.59 -5.80
CA TYR A 106 -7.86 -2.87 -6.73
C TYR A 106 -6.50 -2.43 -6.17
N LYS A 107 -6.42 -1.27 -5.51
CA LYS A 107 -5.14 -0.81 -4.93
C LYS A 107 -4.73 -1.64 -3.72
N LEU A 108 -5.65 -1.90 -2.80
CA LEU A 108 -5.36 -2.65 -1.58
C LEU A 108 -5.16 -4.14 -1.88
N LEU A 109 -6.21 -4.79 -2.39
CA LEU A 109 -6.25 -6.23 -2.62
C LEU A 109 -5.55 -6.60 -3.91
N GLY A 110 -5.67 -5.83 -5.00
CA GLY A 110 -4.98 -6.15 -6.26
C GLY A 110 -3.48 -5.86 -6.20
N ARG A 111 -3.10 -4.63 -5.84
CA ARG A 111 -1.70 -4.14 -5.91
C ARG A 111 -0.93 -4.23 -4.59
N GLY A 112 -1.58 -4.56 -3.47
CA GLY A 112 -0.94 -4.62 -2.15
C GLY A 112 -0.58 -3.25 -1.57
N VAL A 113 -1.22 -2.17 -2.04
CA VAL A 113 -0.95 -0.81 -1.56
C VAL A 113 -1.56 -0.63 -0.18
N LEU A 114 -0.76 -0.19 0.78
CA LEU A 114 -1.21 -0.05 2.15
C LEU A 114 -2.12 1.17 2.32
N PRO A 115 -3.20 1.05 3.12
CA PRO A 115 -4.03 2.20 3.45
C PRO A 115 -3.20 3.23 4.25
N PRO A 116 -3.42 4.53 4.02
CA PRO A 116 -2.70 5.57 4.72
C PRO A 116 -3.09 5.61 6.21
N THR A 117 -2.10 5.82 7.07
CA THR A 117 -2.26 6.01 8.51
C THR A 117 -2.02 7.45 8.93
N GLY A 118 -2.30 7.79 10.19
CA GLY A 118 -2.12 9.13 10.76
C GLY A 118 -0.76 9.79 10.47
N ASN A 119 0.30 8.97 10.43
CA ASN A 119 1.69 9.41 10.22
C ASN A 119 2.13 9.37 8.74
N SER A 120 1.27 8.91 7.82
CA SER A 120 1.61 8.85 6.40
C SER A 120 1.61 10.25 5.79
N ARG A 121 2.73 10.61 5.15
CA ARG A 121 2.84 11.84 4.35
C ARG A 121 2.01 11.77 3.07
N LEU A 122 1.85 10.57 2.49
CA LEU A 122 1.11 10.36 1.24
C LEU A 122 -0.27 9.77 1.51
N ARG A 123 -1.32 10.49 1.10
CA ARG A 123 -2.73 10.08 1.20
C ARG A 123 -3.30 9.77 -0.17
N TRP A 124 -2.91 8.63 -0.72
CA TRP A 124 -3.30 8.22 -2.07
C TRP A 124 -4.83 8.09 -2.24
N CYS A 125 -5.56 7.77 -1.18
CA CYS A 125 -7.01 7.58 -1.24
C CYS A 125 -7.76 8.88 -1.59
N THR A 126 -7.30 10.04 -1.11
CA THR A 126 -7.91 11.33 -1.46
C THR A 126 -7.70 11.65 -2.94
N ASP A 127 -6.48 11.47 -3.43
CA ASP A 127 -6.15 11.71 -4.84
C ASP A 127 -6.92 10.75 -5.77
N SER A 128 -6.81 9.44 -5.52
CA SER A 128 -7.30 8.41 -6.44
C SER A 128 -8.81 8.23 -6.38
N LEU A 129 -9.41 8.31 -5.19
CA LEU A 129 -10.82 7.96 -4.99
C LEU A 129 -11.75 9.17 -4.99
N LYS A 130 -11.22 10.40 -4.81
CA LYS A 130 -12.04 11.62 -4.76
C LYS A 130 -11.63 12.64 -5.83
N VAL A 131 -10.35 13.03 -5.86
CA VAL A 131 -9.89 14.13 -6.72
C VAL A 131 -9.92 13.76 -8.20
N LYS A 132 -9.27 12.67 -8.60
CA LYS A 132 -9.20 12.25 -10.01
C LYS A 132 -10.56 11.97 -10.66
N PRO A 133 -11.51 11.27 -10.01
CA PRO A 133 -12.85 11.06 -10.58
C PRO A 133 -13.59 12.36 -10.86
N MET A 134 -13.55 13.30 -9.91
CA MET A 134 -14.17 14.62 -10.07
C MET A 134 -13.49 15.39 -11.20
N GLN A 135 -12.15 15.45 -11.23
CA GLN A 135 -11.41 16.13 -12.30
C GLN A 135 -11.71 15.56 -13.68
N ARG A 136 -11.83 14.23 -13.82
CA ARG A 136 -12.20 13.60 -15.09
C ARG A 136 -13.58 14.06 -15.54
N LYS A 137 -14.57 14.03 -14.65
CA LYS A 137 -15.93 14.46 -14.98
C LYS A 137 -16.02 15.95 -15.29
N MET A 138 -15.28 16.78 -14.56
CA MET A 138 -15.17 18.21 -14.87
C MET A 138 -14.61 18.43 -16.26
N LYS A 139 -13.54 17.73 -16.65
CA LYS A 139 -12.97 17.81 -18.00
C LYS A 139 -13.97 17.36 -19.08
N GLU A 140 -14.69 16.27 -18.87
CA GLU A 140 -15.76 15.82 -19.78
C GLU A 140 -16.81 16.92 -19.98
N ILE A 141 -17.32 17.50 -18.89
CA ILE A 141 -18.33 18.56 -18.92
C ILE A 141 -17.80 19.81 -19.66
N LEU A 142 -16.57 20.22 -19.38
CA LEU A 142 -15.94 21.37 -20.05
C LEU A 142 -15.75 21.15 -21.56
N ILE A 143 -15.56 19.90 -22.00
CA ILE A 143 -15.47 19.54 -23.42
C ILE A 143 -16.86 19.57 -24.06
N ASP A 144 -17.86 18.97 -23.40
CA ASP A 144 -19.23 18.85 -23.90
C ASP A 144 -19.95 20.19 -24.00
N SER A 145 -19.63 21.16 -23.12
CA SER A 145 -20.19 22.51 -23.13
C SER A 145 -19.75 23.37 -24.33
N GLN A 146 -19.13 22.78 -25.36
CA GLN A 146 -18.64 23.44 -26.58
C GLN A 146 -17.65 24.58 -26.32
N THR A 147 -16.80 24.43 -25.31
CA THR A 147 -15.53 25.19 -25.20
C THR A 147 -14.54 24.68 -26.27
N LYS A 148 -14.96 24.65 -27.54
CA LYS A 148 -14.20 24.28 -28.74
C LYS A 148 -13.31 25.41 -29.24
N LYS A 149 -13.15 26.49 -28.46
CA LYS A 149 -11.95 27.30 -28.61
C LYS A 149 -10.89 26.70 -27.71
N VAL A 150 -9.81 26.22 -28.31
CA VAL A 150 -8.50 26.45 -27.72
C VAL A 150 -8.41 27.98 -27.60
N VAL A 151 -8.81 28.53 -26.46
CA VAL A 151 -8.64 29.95 -26.19
C VAL A 151 -7.21 30.07 -25.71
N ASP A 152 -6.33 30.53 -26.58
CA ASP A 152 -5.09 31.14 -26.14
C ASP A 152 -5.46 32.34 -25.25
N CYS A 153 -5.23 32.16 -23.95
CA CYS A 153 -4.87 33.19 -22.98
C CYS A 153 -5.71 34.47 -22.88
N PHE A 154 -6.94 34.40 -22.38
CA PHE A 154 -7.58 35.50 -21.61
C PHE A 154 -8.53 34.85 -20.62
N GLU A 155 -9.21 35.60 -19.73
CA GLU A 155 -10.54 35.12 -19.31
C GLU A 155 -10.45 33.68 -18.72
N GLU A 156 -9.45 33.57 -17.82
CA GLU A 156 -8.44 32.49 -17.67
C GLU A 156 -8.90 31.18 -17.03
N TYR A 157 -10.18 31.07 -16.71
CA TYR A 157 -10.70 29.91 -15.99
C TYR A 157 -11.98 29.42 -16.66
N ASP A 158 -11.93 28.19 -17.17
CA ASP A 158 -13.02 27.52 -17.88
C ASP A 158 -14.25 27.26 -16.98
N GLY A 159 -14.08 27.38 -15.65
CA GLY A 159 -15.18 27.27 -14.69
C GLY A 159 -14.79 27.60 -13.25
N VAL A 160 -15.80 27.67 -12.40
CA VAL A 160 -15.65 27.86 -10.95
C VAL A 160 -16.09 26.59 -10.21
N LEU A 161 -15.29 26.16 -9.22
CA LEU A 161 -15.62 25.05 -8.33
C LEU A 161 -15.92 25.58 -6.93
N ALA A 162 -17.17 25.51 -6.51
CA ALA A 162 -17.57 25.81 -5.13
C ALA A 162 -17.18 24.65 -4.19
N LEU A 163 -16.41 24.95 -3.15
CA LEU A 163 -15.98 24.00 -2.12
C LEU A 163 -16.37 24.46 -0.71
N ALA A 164 -16.92 23.53 0.06
CA ALA A 164 -17.29 23.76 1.45
C ALA A 164 -16.09 23.53 2.38
N VAL A 165 -15.15 24.47 2.40
CA VAL A 165 -14.01 24.48 3.34
C VAL A 165 -14.13 25.64 4.32
N ARG A 166 -13.70 25.45 5.58
CA ARG A 166 -13.79 26.48 6.63
C ARG A 166 -12.48 26.65 7.40
N ASN A 167 -12.21 27.88 7.81
CA ASN A 167 -11.01 28.22 8.59
C ASN A 167 -11.02 27.61 10.01
N GLU A 168 -12.19 27.35 10.57
CA GLU A 168 -12.35 26.83 11.92
C GLU A 168 -12.27 25.30 12.02
N GLU A 169 -12.11 24.57 10.89
CA GLU A 169 -12.11 23.11 10.91
C GLU A 169 -10.87 22.52 11.61
N SER A 170 -9.68 23.07 11.35
CA SER A 170 -8.46 22.80 12.13
C SER A 170 -7.34 23.76 11.74
N ALA A 171 -6.32 23.91 12.61
CA ALA A 171 -5.13 24.70 12.28
C ALA A 171 -4.42 24.23 10.99
N ARG A 172 -4.30 22.91 10.79
CA ARG A 172 -3.72 22.33 9.56
C ARG A 172 -4.57 22.68 8.32
N ARG A 173 -5.90 22.64 8.44
CA ARG A 173 -6.82 22.99 7.36
C ARG A 173 -6.71 24.48 7.02
N ARG A 174 -6.64 25.35 8.02
CA ARG A 174 -6.46 26.80 7.84
C ARG A 174 -5.18 27.14 7.08
N HIS A 175 -4.05 26.54 7.49
CA HIS A 175 -2.79 26.71 6.75
C HIS A 175 -2.88 26.20 5.31
N SER A 176 -3.55 25.07 5.08
CA SER A 176 -3.80 24.57 3.73
C SER A 176 -4.65 25.52 2.91
N ILE A 177 -5.72 26.09 3.47
CA ILE A 177 -6.59 27.05 2.78
C ILE A 177 -5.81 28.32 2.42
N GLN A 178 -5.06 28.88 3.38
CA GLN A 178 -4.23 30.08 3.18
C GLN A 178 -3.18 29.89 2.09
N LYS A 179 -2.56 28.70 2.01
CA LYS A 179 -1.54 28.39 1.00
C LYS A 179 -2.05 28.55 -0.44
N TYR A 180 -3.32 28.25 -0.69
CA TYR A 180 -3.91 28.31 -2.03
C TYR A 180 -4.82 29.51 -2.24
N ALA A 181 -5.07 30.32 -1.21
CA ALA A 181 -5.92 31.49 -1.31
C ALA A 181 -5.30 32.56 -2.22
N VAL A 182 -6.13 33.25 -3.00
CA VAL A 182 -5.68 34.39 -3.84
C VAL A 182 -5.27 35.56 -2.95
N SER A 183 -6.05 35.80 -1.89
CA SER A 183 -5.69 36.67 -0.77
C SER A 183 -6.28 36.11 0.52
N ASN A 184 -5.76 36.53 1.68
CA ASN A 184 -6.21 36.01 2.98
C ASN A 184 -7.71 36.23 3.22
N GLU A 185 -8.24 37.38 2.77
CA GLU A 185 -9.64 37.79 2.89
C GLU A 185 -10.52 37.29 1.73
N SER A 186 -9.92 36.90 0.59
CA SER A 186 -10.67 36.41 -0.56
C SER A 186 -11.37 35.08 -0.26
N LEU A 187 -12.58 34.93 -0.81
CA LEU A 187 -13.30 33.65 -0.88
C LEU A 187 -12.70 32.72 -1.94
N PHE A 188 -11.82 33.22 -2.81
CA PHE A 188 -11.26 32.47 -3.93
C PHE A 188 -9.88 31.87 -3.63
N SER A 189 -9.62 30.73 -4.24
CA SER A 189 -8.37 29.98 -4.15
C SER A 189 -8.03 29.32 -5.48
N ARG A 190 -6.74 29.06 -5.71
CA ARG A 190 -6.25 28.34 -6.88
C ARG A 190 -6.47 26.85 -6.68
N HIS A 191 -6.96 26.17 -7.71
CA HIS A 191 -7.02 24.72 -7.70
C HIS A 191 -5.59 24.12 -7.80
N ASN A 192 -5.32 23.02 -7.09
CA ASN A 192 -3.99 22.40 -7.03
C ASN A 192 -3.48 21.89 -8.39
N ASP A 193 -4.30 21.11 -9.09
CA ASP A 193 -3.89 20.45 -10.34
C ASP A 193 -4.46 21.14 -11.61
N MET A 194 -5.75 21.44 -11.63
CA MET A 194 -6.44 22.08 -12.75
C MET A 194 -6.31 23.61 -12.69
N LYS A 195 -5.26 24.15 -13.29
CA LYS A 195 -4.98 25.61 -13.29
C LYS A 195 -6.10 26.46 -13.93
N ASN A 196 -6.91 25.86 -14.80
CA ASN A 196 -8.04 26.47 -15.48
C ASN A 196 -9.35 26.49 -14.66
N ILE A 197 -9.34 26.04 -13.39
CA ILE A 197 -10.50 26.12 -12.50
C ILE A 197 -10.20 27.00 -11.30
N LEU A 198 -11.09 27.95 -11.03
CA LEU A 198 -11.04 28.79 -9.84
C LEU A 198 -11.89 28.17 -8.72
N CYS A 199 -11.30 27.96 -7.54
CA CYS A 199 -12.03 27.43 -6.39
C CYS A 199 -12.68 28.57 -5.59
N PHE A 200 -13.99 28.50 -5.39
CA PHE A 200 -14.78 29.45 -4.60
C PHE A 200 -15.21 28.81 -3.27
N ASN A 201 -14.90 29.46 -2.14
CA ASN A 201 -15.12 28.94 -0.80
C ASN A 201 -16.11 29.84 -0.03
N PRO A 202 -17.41 29.80 -0.36
CA PRO A 202 -18.40 30.75 0.17
C PRO A 202 -18.59 30.67 1.69
N VAL A 203 -18.40 29.48 2.27
CA VAL A 203 -18.59 29.23 3.72
C VAL A 203 -17.28 29.37 4.52
N LYS A 204 -16.19 29.86 3.90
CA LYS A 204 -14.83 29.92 4.48
C LYS A 204 -14.77 30.53 5.87
N PHE A 205 -15.57 31.57 6.09
CA PHE A 205 -15.58 32.36 7.32
C PHE A 205 -16.68 31.96 8.32
N LEU A 206 -17.56 31.02 7.95
CA LEU A 206 -18.58 30.52 8.86
C LEU A 206 -17.97 29.64 9.96
N THR A 207 -18.52 29.79 11.15
CA THR A 207 -18.24 28.94 12.30
C THR A 207 -18.98 27.60 12.20
N GLY A 208 -18.58 26.64 13.03
CA GLY A 208 -19.31 25.37 13.12
C GLY A 208 -20.76 25.54 13.55
N ASP A 209 -21.01 26.46 14.48
CA ASP A 209 -22.32 26.71 15.05
C ASP A 209 -23.24 27.43 14.07
N GLU A 210 -22.73 28.41 13.30
CA GLU A 210 -23.49 29.06 12.23
C GLU A 210 -23.97 28.07 11.17
N VAL A 211 -23.10 27.16 10.74
CA VAL A 211 -23.48 26.09 9.80
C VAL A 211 -24.62 25.25 10.36
N TRP A 212 -24.54 24.86 11.64
CA TRP A 212 -25.60 24.08 12.27
C TRP A 212 -26.89 24.87 12.49
N MET A 213 -26.81 26.14 12.90
CA MET A 213 -27.97 27.02 13.05
C MET A 213 -28.74 27.13 11.75
N LEU A 214 -28.05 27.35 10.62
CA LEU A 214 -28.68 27.38 9.29
C LEU A 214 -29.42 26.07 8.96
N LEU A 215 -28.79 24.93 9.23
CA LEU A 215 -29.36 23.63 8.90
C LEU A 215 -30.56 23.31 9.80
N LEU A 216 -30.41 23.47 11.11
CA LEU A 216 -31.46 23.21 12.09
C LEU A 216 -32.67 24.14 11.94
N ASP A 217 -32.45 25.42 11.61
CA ASP A 217 -33.52 26.38 11.34
C ASP A 217 -34.41 25.95 10.16
N ARG A 218 -33.80 25.33 9.14
CA ARG A 218 -34.55 24.82 7.99
C ARG A 218 -35.30 23.53 8.29
N GLY A 219 -34.69 22.61 9.04
CA GLY A 219 -35.20 21.26 9.29
C GLY A 219 -35.19 20.38 8.04
N ILE A 220 -35.93 20.77 7.00
CA ILE A 220 -35.92 20.16 5.67
C ILE A 220 -35.26 21.13 4.69
N LEU A 221 -34.19 20.67 4.02
CA LEU A 221 -33.46 21.48 3.05
C LEU A 221 -34.31 21.72 1.78
N PRO A 222 -34.06 22.80 1.01
CA PRO A 222 -34.85 23.16 -0.18
C PRO A 222 -34.95 22.06 -1.25
N PHE A 223 -34.02 21.11 -1.23
CA PHE A 223 -33.96 19.96 -2.11
C PHE A 223 -34.51 18.65 -1.49
N GLY A 224 -35.23 18.73 -0.37
CA GLY A 224 -36.00 17.63 0.23
C GLY A 224 -35.21 16.66 1.11
N VAL A 225 -33.98 17.02 1.49
CA VAL A 225 -33.19 16.26 2.46
C VAL A 225 -33.54 16.71 3.87
N ASP A 226 -33.82 15.75 4.73
CA ASP A 226 -34.07 16.01 6.15
C ASP A 226 -32.72 16.17 6.86
N VAL A 227 -32.59 17.22 7.67
CA VAL A 227 -31.39 17.48 8.46
C VAL A 227 -31.20 16.39 9.53
N GLU A 228 -32.29 15.77 10.00
CA GLU A 228 -32.22 14.60 10.86
C GLU A 228 -31.59 13.40 10.14
N GLU A 229 -31.92 13.17 8.87
CA GLU A 229 -31.32 12.10 8.04
C GLU A 229 -29.80 12.30 7.88
N MET A 230 -29.33 13.54 7.85
CA MET A 230 -27.89 13.86 7.76
C MET A 230 -27.12 13.47 9.05
N SER A 231 -27.79 13.28 10.18
CA SER A 231 -27.14 12.77 11.40
C SER A 231 -26.58 11.37 11.23
N ILE A 232 -27.01 10.59 10.24
CA ILE A 232 -26.38 9.30 9.89
C ILE A 232 -24.84 9.45 9.73
N GLN A 233 -24.36 10.64 9.34
CA GLN A 233 -22.93 10.90 9.23
C GLN A 233 -22.22 11.08 10.58
N TYR A 234 -22.92 11.55 11.59
CA TYR A 234 -22.34 11.97 12.87
C TYR A 234 -22.87 11.15 14.06
N GLY A 235 -23.83 10.27 13.77
CA GLY A 235 -24.70 9.51 14.66
C GLY A 235 -25.72 10.36 15.43
N GLN A 236 -26.73 9.70 15.99
CA GLN A 236 -27.90 10.28 16.64
C GLN A 236 -27.57 11.12 17.87
N ALA A 237 -26.49 10.79 18.58
CA ALA A 237 -26.00 11.53 19.75
C ALA A 237 -25.58 12.99 19.44
N MET A 238 -25.46 13.36 18.16
CA MET A 238 -25.20 14.74 17.76
C MET A 238 -26.34 15.69 18.12
N PHE A 239 -27.60 15.24 18.00
CA PHE A 239 -28.77 16.05 18.36
C PHE A 239 -28.99 16.14 19.87
N GLU A 240 -28.59 15.11 20.62
CA GLU A 240 -28.73 15.08 22.08
C GLU A 240 -27.75 16.04 22.79
N CYS A 241 -26.65 16.44 22.12
CA CYS A 241 -25.66 17.34 22.70
C CYS A 241 -26.10 18.82 22.71
N GLY A 242 -27.26 19.15 22.14
CA GLY A 242 -27.78 20.51 21.96
C GLY A 242 -28.36 21.20 23.21
N ILE A 243 -28.49 20.52 24.36
CA ILE A 243 -29.03 21.13 25.59
C ILE A 243 -28.17 20.73 26.80
N LYS A 244 -27.02 21.38 26.98
CA LYS A 244 -26.35 21.41 28.29
C LYS A 244 -26.09 22.86 28.70
N THR A 245 -27.05 23.41 29.44
CA THR A 245 -26.92 24.66 30.16
C THR A 245 -25.96 24.49 31.34
N GLY A 246 -24.81 25.16 31.26
CA GLY A 246 -23.97 25.45 32.42
C GLY A 246 -22.85 24.44 32.71
N GLY A 247 -21.62 24.96 32.78
CA GLY A 247 -20.52 24.33 33.51
C GLY A 247 -19.34 23.86 32.64
N LYS A 248 -18.29 24.69 32.56
CA LYS A 248 -16.86 24.33 32.35
C LYS A 248 -16.48 23.21 31.34
N GLN A 249 -17.30 22.96 30.32
CA GLN A 249 -16.95 22.22 29.09
C GLN A 249 -17.18 23.08 27.84
N GLN A 250 -16.99 24.39 27.99
CA GLN A 250 -17.06 25.37 26.92
C GLN A 250 -15.76 25.26 26.08
N GLY A 251 -15.74 24.30 25.15
CA GLY A 251 -14.57 24.05 24.30
C GLY A 251 -14.67 22.86 23.37
N ASN A 252 -15.55 21.89 23.66
CA ASN A 252 -15.87 20.85 22.68
C ASN A 252 -17.12 21.25 21.91
N ALA A 253 -16.95 22.17 20.95
CA ALA A 253 -17.95 22.41 19.91
C ALA A 253 -18.44 21.06 19.36
N CYS A 254 -19.72 20.98 19.02
CA CYS A 254 -20.48 19.79 18.59
C CYS A 254 -19.96 19.18 17.26
N GLY A 255 -18.69 18.75 17.28
CA GLY A 255 -17.87 18.40 16.12
C GLY A 255 -16.37 18.21 16.45
N ALA A 256 -15.93 18.52 17.69
CA ALA A 256 -14.56 18.36 18.16
C ALA A 256 -14.17 16.90 18.50
N ALA A 257 -15.11 15.96 18.46
CA ALA A 257 -14.89 14.58 18.90
C ALA A 257 -14.19 13.68 17.87
N ASN A 258 -13.32 14.17 16.97
CA ASN A 258 -12.46 13.32 16.12
C ASN A 258 -13.17 12.17 15.36
N SER A 259 -14.50 12.23 15.15
CA SER A 259 -15.26 11.23 14.40
C SER A 259 -15.13 11.58 12.92
N ARG A 260 -14.11 11.01 12.27
CA ARG A 260 -13.99 11.09 10.81
C ARG A 260 -15.07 10.22 10.20
N SER A 261 -16.18 10.84 9.83
CA SER A 261 -17.28 10.19 9.14
C SER A 261 -16.96 9.97 7.66
N GLY A 262 -17.30 8.78 7.15
CA GLY A 262 -17.18 8.46 5.73
C GLY A 262 -16.77 7.01 5.50
N CYS A 263 -15.46 6.76 5.46
CA CYS A 263 -14.91 5.48 5.02
C CYS A 263 -14.62 4.53 6.20
N TRP A 264 -15.29 3.37 6.25
CA TRP A 264 -15.14 2.40 7.33
C TRP A 264 -13.78 1.71 7.31
N THR A 265 -13.11 1.61 6.17
CA THR A 265 -11.76 1.01 6.05
C THR A 265 -10.61 1.96 6.42
N CYS A 266 -10.90 3.20 6.83
CA CYS A 266 -9.89 4.23 7.07
C CYS A 266 -9.04 3.96 8.33
N LEU A 267 -7.71 3.84 8.17
CA LEU A 267 -6.76 3.60 9.29
C LEU A 267 -6.10 4.89 9.83
N MET A 268 -6.71 6.06 9.59
CA MET A 268 -6.17 7.32 10.09
C MET A 268 -6.35 7.50 11.60
N MET A 269 -7.36 6.83 12.18
CA MET A 269 -7.60 6.81 13.61
C MET A 269 -6.81 5.68 14.28
N ASN A 270 -6.22 5.98 15.43
CA ASN A 270 -5.59 4.97 16.27
C ASN A 270 -6.64 4.36 17.21
N GLY A 271 -6.68 3.03 17.32
CA GLY A 271 -7.66 2.31 18.13
C GLY A 271 -8.95 1.97 17.39
N GLU A 272 -10.02 1.79 18.17
CA GLU A 272 -11.36 1.47 17.68
C GLU A 272 -11.97 2.62 16.88
N ASP A 273 -12.75 2.26 15.86
CA ASP A 273 -13.44 3.24 15.03
C ASP A 273 -14.70 3.74 15.74
N LYS A 274 -14.61 4.95 16.29
CA LYS A 274 -15.73 5.62 16.95
C LYS A 274 -17.00 5.67 16.11
N MET A 275 -16.89 5.84 14.77
CA MET A 275 -18.06 5.87 13.88
C MET A 275 -18.74 4.50 13.86
N LEU A 276 -17.99 3.42 13.72
CA LEU A 276 -18.55 2.07 13.71
C LEU A 276 -19.11 1.70 15.09
N THR A 277 -18.37 1.96 16.17
CA THR A 277 -18.84 1.70 17.54
C THR A 277 -20.16 2.43 17.82
N GLN A 278 -20.28 3.68 17.38
CA GLN A 278 -21.50 4.46 17.54
C GLN A 278 -22.66 3.88 16.72
N LEU A 279 -22.46 3.58 15.43
CA LEU A 279 -23.50 2.97 14.59
C LEU A 279 -23.95 1.61 15.15
N ILE A 280 -23.04 0.82 15.71
CA ILE A 280 -23.38 -0.45 16.38
C ILE A 280 -24.28 -0.18 17.59
N SER A 281 -23.95 0.82 18.41
CA SER A 281 -24.79 1.20 19.57
C SER A 281 -26.16 1.75 19.18
N GLU A 282 -26.28 2.35 17.99
CA GLU A 282 -27.53 2.88 17.44
C GLU A 282 -28.41 1.80 16.78
N GLY A 283 -27.96 0.53 16.79
CA GLY A 283 -28.75 -0.62 16.32
C GLY A 283 -28.24 -1.28 15.04
N TYR A 284 -27.17 -0.79 14.41
CA TYR A 284 -26.53 -1.45 13.27
C TYR A 284 -25.57 -2.55 13.73
N THR A 285 -26.10 -3.59 14.39
CA THR A 285 -25.30 -4.67 15.02
C THR A 285 -24.38 -5.39 14.04
N ASP A 286 -24.80 -5.52 12.78
CA ASP A 286 -24.03 -6.19 11.72
C ASP A 286 -22.73 -5.44 11.37
N TYR A 287 -22.59 -4.16 11.74
CA TYR A 287 -21.34 -3.42 11.54
C TYR A 287 -20.20 -3.89 12.45
N ALA A 288 -20.48 -4.76 13.42
CA ALA A 288 -19.45 -5.50 14.14
C ALA A 288 -18.56 -6.31 13.18
N TYR A 289 -19.11 -6.83 12.08
CA TYR A 289 -18.31 -7.53 11.06
C TYR A 289 -17.38 -6.57 10.30
N LEU A 290 -17.84 -5.35 9.97
CA LEU A 290 -16.99 -4.31 9.37
C LEU A 290 -15.85 -3.90 10.31
N GLN A 291 -16.15 -3.74 11.60
CA GLN A 291 -15.16 -3.40 12.61
C GLN A 291 -14.13 -4.53 12.77
N SER A 292 -14.59 -5.78 12.79
CA SER A 292 -13.71 -6.95 12.88
C SER A 292 -12.78 -7.06 11.66
N TRP A 293 -13.31 -6.91 10.44
CA TRP A 293 -12.50 -6.89 9.22
C TRP A 293 -11.50 -5.72 9.20
N LYS A 294 -11.90 -4.53 9.67
CA LYS A 294 -11.00 -3.36 9.76
C LYS A 294 -9.85 -3.62 10.74
N SER A 295 -10.13 -4.21 11.89
CA SER A 295 -9.12 -4.60 12.87
C SER A 295 -8.14 -5.60 12.26
N PHE A 296 -8.65 -6.59 11.54
CA PHE A 296 -7.84 -7.55 10.81
C PHE A 296 -6.95 -6.90 9.74
N LEU A 297 -7.48 -5.96 8.95
CA LEU A 297 -6.69 -5.17 7.99
C LEU A 297 -5.56 -4.40 8.68
N ARG A 298 -5.83 -3.80 9.84
CA ARG A 298 -4.81 -3.09 10.61
C ARG A 298 -3.68 -4.03 11.04
N SER A 299 -4.04 -5.24 11.48
CA SER A 299 -3.08 -6.24 11.92
C SER A 299 -2.23 -6.79 10.78
N ILE A 300 -2.85 -7.24 9.68
CA ILE A 300 -2.13 -7.72 8.48
C ILE A 300 -1.21 -6.64 7.91
N ARG A 301 -1.63 -5.38 7.94
CA ARG A 301 -0.81 -4.26 7.47
C ARG A 301 0.51 -4.16 8.24
N ASN A 302 0.51 -4.37 9.56
CA ASN A 302 1.70 -4.19 10.39
C ASN A 302 2.52 -5.48 10.53
N ASP A 303 1.92 -6.63 10.26
CA ASP A 303 2.57 -7.93 10.35
C ASP A 303 3.57 -8.15 9.23
N ILE A 304 4.83 -8.35 9.61
CA ILE A 304 5.94 -8.59 8.69
C ILE A 304 5.74 -9.84 7.82
N ARG A 305 5.03 -10.86 8.30
CA ARG A 305 4.81 -12.13 7.59
C ARG A 305 4.09 -11.93 6.25
N TYR A 306 3.22 -10.92 6.18
CA TYR A 306 2.42 -10.62 4.99
C TYR A 306 2.94 -9.40 4.22
N ARG A 307 4.19 -8.99 4.45
CA ARG A 307 4.82 -7.85 3.76
C ARG A 307 5.85 -8.31 2.75
N ASN A 308 5.95 -7.58 1.66
CA ASN A 308 7.08 -7.75 0.75
C ASN A 308 8.35 -7.17 1.36
N VAL A 309 9.49 -7.80 1.11
CA VAL A 309 10.81 -7.36 1.63
C VAL A 309 11.17 -5.95 1.19
N MET A 310 10.81 -5.58 -0.05
CA MET A 310 11.10 -4.26 -0.60
C MET A 310 9.91 -3.68 -1.36
N ASN A 311 9.96 -2.37 -1.59
CA ASN A 311 8.97 -1.72 -2.42
C ASN A 311 9.04 -2.24 -3.88
N ARG A 312 7.89 -2.23 -4.55
CA ARG A 312 7.76 -2.79 -5.89
C ARG A 312 8.60 -2.06 -6.95
N ARG A 313 8.74 -0.73 -6.85
CA ARG A 313 9.51 0.04 -7.84
C ARG A 313 10.98 -0.37 -7.80
N SER A 314 11.54 -0.48 -6.60
CA SER A 314 12.89 -0.98 -6.36
C SER A 314 13.07 -2.40 -6.90
N LEU A 315 12.12 -3.31 -6.64
CA LEU A 315 12.17 -4.66 -7.22
C LEU A 315 12.16 -4.64 -8.76
N GLN A 316 11.30 -3.82 -9.37
CA GLN A 316 11.23 -3.71 -10.83
C GLN A 316 12.51 -3.11 -11.43
N THR A 317 13.12 -2.12 -10.77
CA THR A 317 14.41 -1.57 -11.20
C THR A 317 15.51 -2.63 -11.11
N LEU A 318 15.55 -3.41 -10.03
CA LEU A 318 16.51 -4.51 -9.87
C LEU A 318 16.36 -5.57 -10.96
N LEU A 319 15.14 -5.87 -11.39
CA LEU A 319 14.88 -6.87 -12.43
C LEU A 319 15.10 -6.36 -13.86
N LYS A 320 15.03 -5.03 -14.09
CA LYS A 320 15.15 -4.39 -15.42
C LYS A 320 16.57 -4.01 -15.81
N ASN A 321 17.48 -3.82 -14.86
CA ASN A 321 18.88 -3.49 -15.14
C ASN A 321 19.63 -4.75 -15.63
N GLU A 322 19.23 -5.22 -16.81
CA GLU A 322 20.04 -6.12 -17.62
C GLU A 322 21.15 -5.31 -18.28
N ASN A 323 22.34 -5.92 -18.35
CA ASN A 323 23.46 -5.43 -19.13
C ASN A 323 23.03 -5.14 -20.58
N LYS A 324 22.71 -3.88 -20.88
CA LYS A 324 23.06 -3.24 -22.15
C LYS A 324 24.54 -2.85 -22.14
N GLY A 325 25.40 -3.80 -21.79
CA GLY A 325 26.82 -3.72 -22.10
C GLY A 325 26.97 -4.39 -23.46
N ASP A 326 27.30 -3.61 -24.47
CA ASP A 326 27.72 -4.10 -25.77
C ASP A 326 28.69 -5.28 -25.59
N SER A 327 28.31 -6.45 -26.12
CA SER A 327 29.26 -7.50 -26.39
C SER A 327 30.10 -7.05 -27.58
N ASP A 328 31.13 -6.22 -27.31
CA ASP A 328 32.03 -5.74 -28.33
C ASP A 328 32.87 -6.92 -28.85
N LEU A 329 32.84 -7.13 -30.17
CA LEU A 329 33.39 -8.31 -30.87
C LEU A 329 34.92 -8.46 -30.69
N PHE A 330 35.58 -7.41 -30.15
CA PHE A 330 37.01 -7.33 -29.88
C PHE A 330 37.39 -7.62 -28.42
N SER A 331 36.44 -7.96 -27.54
CA SER A 331 36.70 -8.35 -26.14
C SER A 331 37.28 -9.77 -25.96
N ILE A 332 37.58 -10.47 -27.05
CA ILE A 332 38.05 -11.88 -27.04
C ILE A 332 39.58 -12.01 -26.82
N GLN A 333 40.29 -10.92 -26.49
CA GLN A 333 41.72 -11.00 -26.14
C GLN A 333 41.95 -10.53 -24.70
N ASN A 334 42.30 -11.51 -23.84
CA ASN A 334 42.68 -11.44 -22.42
C ASN A 334 41.60 -11.75 -21.36
N HIS A 335 40.79 -12.80 -21.56
CA HIS A 335 40.04 -13.44 -20.47
C HIS A 335 40.51 -14.88 -20.24
N ALA A 336 41.76 -15.03 -19.79
CA ALA A 336 42.23 -16.24 -19.11
C ALA A 336 42.57 -15.96 -17.63
N GLU A 337 42.11 -14.83 -17.10
CA GLU A 337 42.27 -14.42 -15.71
C GLU A 337 40.91 -13.96 -15.16
N TYR A 338 40.52 -14.58 -14.05
CA TYR A 338 39.39 -14.30 -13.15
C TYR A 338 38.01 -14.90 -13.44
N ASP A 339 37.91 -16.24 -13.51
CA ASP A 339 36.74 -16.94 -12.95
C ASP A 339 36.89 -17.03 -11.42
N TYR A 340 36.62 -15.93 -10.73
CA TYR A 340 36.41 -15.90 -9.27
C TYR A 340 35.02 -15.35 -9.04
N ILE A 341 34.18 -16.12 -8.36
CA ILE A 341 32.73 -15.89 -8.25
C ILE A 341 32.44 -14.61 -7.45
N MET A 342 32.40 -13.49 -8.15
CA MET A 342 31.93 -12.20 -7.65
C MET A 342 30.43 -12.11 -7.90
N PHE A 343 29.61 -12.57 -6.94
CA PHE A 343 28.18 -12.31 -6.99
C PHE A 343 27.91 -10.83 -6.67
N ASP A 344 26.98 -10.22 -7.40
CA ASP A 344 26.44 -8.90 -7.01
C ASP A 344 25.85 -9.00 -5.59
N ARG A 345 26.24 -8.07 -4.71
CA ARG A 345 26.05 -8.19 -3.25
C ARG A 345 24.71 -7.59 -2.80
N THR A 346 23.99 -8.31 -1.92
CA THR A 346 22.85 -7.71 -1.20
C THR A 346 23.31 -7.01 0.08
N GLU A 347 22.86 -5.76 0.28
CA GLU A 347 23.14 -5.00 1.50
C GLU A 347 22.03 -5.21 2.54
N LYS A 348 22.42 -5.24 3.82
CA LYS A 348 21.48 -5.18 4.96
C LYS A 348 21.02 -3.74 5.11
N GLY A 349 19.95 -3.37 4.38
CA GLY A 349 19.34 -2.04 4.48
C GLY A 349 18.44 -1.88 5.71
N ASP A 350 18.11 -0.63 6.05
CA ASP A 350 17.09 -0.30 7.04
C ASP A 350 15.73 -0.93 6.67
N TYR A 351 14.98 -1.38 7.67
CA TYR A 351 13.68 -2.04 7.47
C TYR A 351 12.64 -1.06 6.87
N ALA A 352 12.45 -1.18 5.55
CA ALA A 352 11.43 -0.46 4.78
C ALA A 352 10.55 -1.44 3.97
N PRO A 353 9.68 -2.22 4.65
CA PRO A 353 8.87 -3.26 4.00
C PRO A 353 7.97 -2.67 2.91
N GLY A 354 7.85 -3.39 1.79
CA GLY A 354 7.00 -3.08 0.66
C GLY A 354 5.49 -3.26 0.95
N GLY A 355 4.69 -3.39 -0.10
CA GLY A 355 3.24 -3.65 0.03
C GLY A 355 2.91 -5.03 0.59
N LEU A 356 1.63 -5.41 0.59
CA LEU A 356 1.17 -6.74 1.01
C LEU A 356 1.57 -7.85 0.02
N THR A 357 1.87 -9.03 0.53
CA THR A 357 2.05 -10.26 -0.27
C THR A 357 0.73 -10.70 -0.89
N VAL A 358 0.75 -11.59 -1.89
CA VAL A 358 -0.50 -12.12 -2.47
C VAL A 358 -1.27 -12.95 -1.43
N GLU A 359 -0.56 -13.69 -0.58
CA GLU A 359 -1.12 -14.42 0.55
C GLU A 359 -1.93 -13.51 1.49
N GLY A 360 -1.33 -12.41 1.96
CA GLY A 360 -2.05 -11.45 2.81
C GLY A 360 -3.23 -10.77 2.10
N ARG A 361 -3.10 -10.51 0.78
CA ARG A 361 -4.21 -9.98 -0.04
C ARG A 361 -5.35 -10.99 -0.17
N ARG A 362 -5.05 -12.27 -0.33
CA ARG A 362 -6.04 -13.37 -0.39
C ARG A 362 -6.81 -13.49 0.91
N MET A 363 -6.12 -13.52 2.05
CA MET A 363 -6.77 -13.56 3.37
C MET A 363 -7.72 -12.37 3.58
N LEU A 364 -7.32 -11.16 3.19
CA LEU A 364 -8.17 -9.97 3.27
C LEU A 364 -9.41 -10.07 2.38
N LEU A 365 -9.27 -10.64 1.17
CA LEU A 365 -10.37 -10.83 0.24
C LEU A 365 -11.35 -11.90 0.71
N GLU A 366 -10.87 -13.06 1.17
CA GLU A 366 -11.70 -14.13 1.73
C GLU A 366 -12.49 -13.65 2.96
N TYR A 367 -11.85 -12.89 3.85
CA TYR A 367 -12.55 -12.31 4.99
C TYR A 367 -13.52 -11.19 4.57
N LEU A 368 -13.22 -10.44 3.51
CA LEU A 368 -14.18 -9.47 2.96
C LEU A 368 -15.43 -10.19 2.43
N LEU A 369 -15.26 -11.31 1.73
CA LEU A 369 -16.36 -12.14 1.25
C LEU A 369 -17.18 -12.73 2.39
N PHE A 370 -16.54 -13.20 3.45
CA PHE A 370 -17.23 -13.63 4.68
C PHE A 370 -18.06 -12.49 5.28
N THR A 371 -17.49 -11.30 5.38
CA THR A 371 -18.16 -10.11 5.93
C THR A 371 -19.39 -9.73 5.09
N GLN A 372 -19.24 -9.71 3.76
CA GLN A 372 -20.32 -9.48 2.81
C GLN A 372 -21.45 -10.52 2.92
N GLN A 373 -21.10 -11.80 3.08
CA GLN A 373 -22.07 -12.87 3.28
C GLN A 373 -22.84 -12.72 4.60
N LYS A 374 -22.15 -12.40 5.70
CA LYS A 374 -22.79 -12.24 7.02
C LYS A 374 -23.70 -11.02 7.10
N MET A 375 -23.32 -9.93 6.45
CA MET A 375 -24.12 -8.71 6.39
C MET A 375 -25.19 -8.73 5.30
N ASN A 376 -25.23 -9.78 4.47
CA ASN A 376 -26.07 -9.86 3.27
C ASN A 376 -26.02 -8.56 2.42
N THR A 377 -24.82 -7.98 2.30
CA THR A 377 -24.61 -6.67 1.66
C THR A 377 -23.39 -6.74 0.74
N ASN A 378 -23.54 -6.27 -0.48
CA ASN A 378 -22.45 -6.23 -1.45
C ASN A 378 -21.43 -5.12 -1.10
N LEU A 379 -20.27 -5.52 -0.58
CA LEU A 379 -19.14 -4.65 -0.22
C LEU A 379 -18.09 -4.56 -1.35
N ILE A 380 -17.96 -5.61 -2.16
CA ILE A 380 -17.06 -5.68 -3.32
C ILE A 380 -17.78 -6.36 -4.48
N SER A 381 -17.79 -5.69 -5.63
CA SER A 381 -18.44 -6.23 -6.83
C SER A 381 -17.63 -7.37 -7.47
N GLU A 382 -18.30 -8.27 -8.19
CA GLU A 382 -17.61 -9.36 -8.92
C GLU A 382 -16.62 -8.80 -9.97
N GLU A 383 -16.95 -7.68 -10.63
CA GLU A 383 -16.03 -6.96 -11.53
C GLU A 383 -14.74 -6.49 -10.81
N GLU A 384 -14.85 -6.03 -9.56
CA GLU A 384 -13.69 -5.67 -8.74
C GLU A 384 -12.88 -6.89 -8.32
N ILE A 385 -13.52 -8.02 -8.02
CA ILE A 385 -12.83 -9.27 -7.68
C ILE A 385 -12.02 -9.76 -8.88
N GLU A 386 -12.62 -9.80 -10.07
CA GLU A 386 -11.92 -10.16 -11.30
C GLU A 386 -10.72 -9.24 -11.58
N ALA A 387 -10.90 -7.93 -11.40
CA ALA A 387 -9.80 -6.98 -11.55
C ALA A 387 -8.69 -7.17 -10.52
N VAL A 388 -9.02 -7.57 -9.28
CA VAL A 388 -8.06 -7.90 -8.23
C VAL A 388 -7.27 -9.17 -8.59
N LEU A 389 -7.95 -10.22 -9.04
CA LEU A 389 -7.33 -11.49 -9.46
C LEU A 389 -6.42 -11.29 -10.68
N GLN A 390 -6.90 -10.53 -11.67
CA GLN A 390 -6.09 -10.15 -12.83
C GLN A 390 -4.86 -9.35 -12.41
N ALA A 391 -4.99 -8.46 -11.42
CA ALA A 391 -3.84 -7.75 -10.88
C ALA A 391 -2.83 -8.72 -10.25
N TRP A 392 -3.23 -9.77 -9.53
CA TRP A 392 -2.27 -10.74 -8.97
C TRP A 392 -1.44 -11.42 -10.07
N TYR A 393 -2.08 -11.78 -11.18
CA TYR A 393 -1.39 -12.36 -12.32
C TYR A 393 -0.44 -11.35 -12.99
N GLU A 394 -0.92 -10.16 -13.32
CA GLU A 394 -0.10 -9.11 -13.97
C GLU A 394 1.09 -8.65 -13.11
N THR A 395 0.98 -8.79 -11.80
CA THR A 395 1.90 -8.14 -10.87
C THR A 395 2.88 -9.08 -10.21
N ASP A 396 2.41 -10.27 -9.85
CA ASP A 396 3.18 -11.28 -9.12
C ASP A 396 3.26 -12.61 -9.88
N GLY A 397 2.58 -12.74 -11.04
CA GLY A 397 2.55 -13.97 -11.83
C GLY A 397 1.70 -15.09 -11.23
N ILE A 398 0.97 -14.79 -10.15
CA ILE A 398 0.15 -15.74 -9.40
C ILE A 398 -1.27 -15.69 -9.97
N ARG A 399 -1.74 -16.83 -10.48
CA ARG A 399 -3.09 -16.99 -11.01
C ARG A 399 -3.93 -17.71 -9.96
N VAL A 400 -5.02 -17.07 -9.54
CA VAL A 400 -6.03 -17.63 -8.65
C VAL A 400 -7.37 -17.38 -9.33
N TYR A 401 -8.23 -18.40 -9.35
CA TYR A 401 -9.57 -18.32 -9.90
C TYR A 401 -10.60 -17.98 -8.83
N ARG A 402 -11.74 -17.44 -9.24
CA ARG A 402 -12.82 -16.97 -8.35
C ARG A 402 -13.39 -18.11 -7.48
N ASP A 403 -13.38 -19.30 -8.03
CA ASP A 403 -13.84 -20.58 -7.51
C ASP A 403 -12.88 -21.19 -6.46
N GLU A 404 -11.64 -20.70 -6.38
CA GLU A 404 -10.70 -21.05 -5.29
C GLU A 404 -10.85 -20.16 -4.05
N LEU A 405 -11.65 -19.08 -4.14
CA LEU A 405 -11.88 -18.15 -3.05
C LEU A 405 -13.11 -18.52 -2.25
N GLU A 406 -12.92 -18.72 -0.95
CA GLU A 406 -13.99 -19.04 -0.01
C GLU A 406 -14.23 -17.90 0.98
N PRO A 407 -15.47 -17.69 1.45
CA PRO A 407 -15.79 -16.72 2.50
C PRO A 407 -15.32 -17.24 3.86
N ILE A 408 -14.05 -17.00 4.19
CA ILE A 408 -13.41 -17.49 5.42
C ILE A 408 -13.20 -16.36 6.42
N HIS A 409 -13.61 -16.58 7.67
CA HIS A 409 -13.21 -15.74 8.80
C HIS A 409 -11.83 -16.16 9.31
N HIS A 410 -10.82 -15.36 8.98
CA HIS A 410 -9.44 -15.60 9.41
C HIS A 410 -9.25 -15.20 10.88
N ALA A 411 -9.19 -16.19 11.78
CA ALA A 411 -8.85 -15.96 13.17
C ALA A 411 -7.37 -15.56 13.29
N TYR A 412 -7.11 -14.29 13.57
CA TYR A 412 -5.77 -13.74 13.56
C TYR A 412 -5.18 -13.72 14.98
N LEU A 413 -4.18 -14.56 15.20
CA LEU A 413 -3.62 -14.87 16.52
C LEU A 413 -2.49 -13.92 16.95
N GLY A 414 -2.43 -12.70 16.40
CA GLY A 414 -1.47 -11.66 16.81
C GLY A 414 -0.47 -11.25 15.72
N GLU A 415 -0.04 -9.99 15.76
CA GLU A 415 0.88 -9.38 14.79
C GLU A 415 2.34 -9.49 15.22
N LEU A 416 3.22 -9.74 14.25
CA LEU A 416 4.66 -9.71 14.42
C LEU A 416 5.22 -8.43 13.83
N VAL A 417 5.66 -7.51 14.70
CA VAL A 417 6.05 -6.15 14.30
C VAL A 417 7.54 -5.97 14.52
N PHE A 418 8.24 -5.49 13.49
CA PHE A 418 9.67 -5.21 13.55
C PHE A 418 9.95 -3.70 13.68
N LYS A 419 11.07 -3.38 14.30
CA LYS A 419 11.67 -2.04 14.34
C LYS A 419 12.50 -1.77 13.07
N PRO A 420 12.81 -0.49 12.76
CA PRO A 420 13.65 -0.12 11.61
C PRO A 420 15.01 -0.81 11.55
N ASP A 421 15.56 -1.21 12.70
CA ASP A 421 16.83 -1.92 12.87
C ASP A 421 16.75 -3.44 12.62
N CYS A 422 15.61 -3.93 12.12
CA CYS A 422 15.32 -5.35 11.91
C CYS A 422 15.25 -6.19 13.20
N THR A 423 15.03 -5.57 14.35
CA THR A 423 14.75 -6.27 15.62
C THR A 423 13.24 -6.37 15.90
N ILE A 424 12.85 -7.33 16.73
CA ILE A 424 11.45 -7.50 17.12
C ILE A 424 11.02 -6.33 18.01
N ASN A 425 9.85 -5.76 17.72
CA ASN A 425 9.22 -4.77 18.57
C ASN A 425 8.35 -5.47 19.62
N GLU A 426 8.92 -5.74 20.80
CA GLU A 426 8.24 -6.43 21.90
C GLU A 426 6.99 -5.68 22.39
N GLU A 427 6.97 -4.35 22.33
CA GLU A 427 5.81 -3.55 22.77
C GLU A 427 4.60 -3.69 21.84
N LYS A 428 4.83 -3.95 20.56
CA LYS A 428 3.78 -3.99 19.53
C LYS A 428 3.48 -5.40 19.03
N THR A 429 4.40 -6.33 19.23
CA THR A 429 4.21 -7.72 18.84
C THR A 429 3.22 -8.35 19.80
N THR A 430 2.12 -8.86 19.25
CA THR A 430 1.04 -9.52 20.00
C THR A 430 0.96 -11.02 19.72
N SER A 431 1.77 -11.52 18.78
CA SER A 431 1.86 -12.94 18.45
C SER A 431 2.36 -13.76 19.65
N PRO A 432 1.66 -14.83 20.08
CA PRO A 432 2.12 -15.73 21.13
C PRO A 432 3.13 -16.77 20.61
N PHE A 433 3.36 -16.84 19.29
CA PHE A 433 4.20 -17.86 18.69
C PHE A 433 5.68 -17.50 18.79
N PRO A 434 6.56 -18.49 18.99
CA PRO A 434 8.00 -18.28 18.90
C PRO A 434 8.38 -17.75 17.51
N VAL A 435 9.46 -16.97 17.47
CA VAL A 435 10.02 -16.40 16.23
C VAL A 435 11.36 -17.05 15.99
N PHE A 436 11.49 -17.74 14.86
CA PHE A 436 12.72 -18.38 14.43
C PHE A 436 13.34 -17.62 13.26
N PHE A 437 14.66 -17.43 13.33
CA PHE A 437 15.46 -16.88 12.24
C PHE A 437 16.20 -18.03 11.57
N VAL A 438 15.82 -18.35 10.33
CA VAL A 438 16.43 -19.44 9.56
C VAL A 438 17.39 -18.84 8.55
N GLU A 439 18.67 -19.17 8.71
CA GLU A 439 19.73 -18.66 7.85
C GLU A 439 20.06 -19.68 6.75
N ILE A 440 20.06 -19.21 5.50
CA ILE A 440 20.36 -20.05 4.33
C ILE A 440 21.36 -19.34 3.43
N ASP A 441 22.50 -19.99 3.21
CA ASP A 441 23.50 -19.57 2.24
C ASP A 441 23.04 -19.89 0.81
N ILE A 442 23.08 -18.88 -0.06
CA ILE A 442 22.64 -19.00 -1.45
C ILE A 442 23.72 -18.46 -2.39
N HIS A 443 24.21 -19.36 -3.23
CA HIS A 443 25.22 -19.08 -4.25
C HIS A 443 24.56 -18.58 -5.54
N LEU A 444 23.76 -17.51 -5.45
CA LEU A 444 23.13 -16.83 -6.59
C LEU A 444 23.47 -15.34 -6.55
N GLY A 445 23.60 -14.73 -7.72
CA GLY A 445 23.71 -13.27 -7.83
C GLY A 445 22.45 -12.59 -7.30
N LYS A 446 22.56 -11.33 -6.84
CA LYS A 446 21.43 -10.56 -6.30
C LYS A 446 20.17 -10.60 -7.17
N GLN A 447 20.30 -10.43 -8.49
CA GLN A 447 19.14 -10.44 -9.39
C GLN A 447 18.52 -11.83 -9.53
N GLU A 448 19.35 -12.86 -9.71
CA GLU A 448 18.93 -14.26 -9.83
C GLU A 448 18.24 -14.74 -8.56
N LEU A 449 18.75 -14.33 -7.40
CA LEU A 449 18.16 -14.60 -6.08
C LEU A 449 16.71 -14.11 -6.00
N PHE A 450 16.45 -12.84 -6.34
CA PHE A 450 15.09 -12.28 -6.29
C PHE A 450 14.16 -12.90 -7.35
N ARG A 451 14.68 -13.29 -8.52
CA ARG A 451 13.91 -14.04 -9.53
C ARG A 451 13.52 -15.42 -9.01
N TRP A 452 14.48 -16.15 -8.43
CA TRP A 452 14.26 -17.46 -7.85
C TRP A 452 13.20 -17.42 -6.74
N ILE A 453 13.29 -16.46 -5.82
CA ILE A 453 12.30 -16.25 -4.77
C ILE A 453 10.91 -15.97 -5.34
N LYS A 454 10.81 -15.14 -6.39
CA LYS A 454 9.53 -14.86 -7.04
C LYS A 454 8.93 -16.11 -7.69
N GLU A 455 9.75 -16.96 -8.28
CA GLU A 455 9.29 -18.23 -8.82
C GLU A 455 8.81 -19.18 -7.71
N ARG A 456 9.51 -19.23 -6.56
CA ARG A 456 9.06 -19.99 -5.39
C ARG A 456 7.72 -19.48 -4.85
N GLN A 457 7.53 -18.16 -4.75
CA GLN A 457 6.26 -17.55 -4.36
C GLN A 457 5.14 -17.91 -5.36
N ARG A 458 5.45 -18.00 -6.65
CA ARG A 458 4.48 -18.35 -7.69
C ARG A 458 4.02 -19.80 -7.58
N ILE A 459 4.96 -20.72 -7.39
CA ILE A 459 4.68 -22.17 -7.30
C ILE A 459 3.93 -22.49 -6.01
N THR A 460 4.41 -21.96 -4.88
CA THR A 460 3.87 -22.31 -3.56
C THR A 460 2.66 -21.49 -3.16
N GLN A 461 2.41 -20.35 -3.84
CA GLN A 461 1.44 -19.31 -3.45
C GLN A 461 1.62 -18.76 -2.03
N GLN A 462 2.72 -19.11 -1.35
CA GLN A 462 3.07 -18.69 0.00
C GLN A 462 4.27 -17.77 -0.04
N SER A 463 4.34 -16.84 0.92
CA SER A 463 5.43 -15.88 1.02
C SER A 463 6.06 -15.91 2.40
N PHE A 464 7.38 -16.09 2.45
CA PHE A 464 8.15 -15.87 3.67
C PHE A 464 8.84 -14.51 3.60
N PHE A 465 8.83 -13.79 4.73
CA PHE A 465 9.64 -12.60 4.88
C PHE A 465 11.09 -13.01 5.12
N PHE A 466 12.03 -12.32 4.48
CA PHE A 466 13.46 -12.57 4.65
C PHE A 466 14.28 -11.28 4.59
N PHE A 467 15.42 -11.30 5.26
CA PHE A 467 16.44 -10.26 5.18
C PHE A 467 17.58 -10.73 4.27
N PRO A 468 17.84 -10.04 3.15
CA PRO A 468 18.99 -10.34 2.32
C PRO A 468 20.26 -9.74 2.94
N SER A 469 21.34 -10.52 2.95
CA SER A 469 22.65 -10.15 3.45
C SER A 469 23.72 -10.82 2.60
N ASN A 470 25.00 -10.50 2.81
CA ASN A 470 26.10 -11.18 2.13
C ASN A 470 27.14 -11.63 3.14
N TYR A 471 27.81 -12.73 2.83
CA TYR A 471 29.04 -13.12 3.46
C TYR A 471 30.19 -12.74 2.53
N SER A 472 31.21 -12.08 3.07
CA SER A 472 32.44 -11.75 2.35
C SER A 472 33.65 -12.11 3.19
N ASN A 473 34.54 -12.92 2.63
CA ASN A 473 35.85 -13.19 3.20
C ASN A 473 36.91 -12.53 2.30
N GLU A 474 37.55 -11.47 2.79
CA GLU A 474 38.55 -10.69 2.04
C GLU A 474 39.84 -11.48 1.79
N VAL A 475 40.20 -12.38 2.72
CA VAL A 475 41.41 -13.21 2.64
C VAL A 475 41.25 -14.28 1.58
N ALA A 476 40.10 -14.97 1.58
CA ALA A 476 39.76 -16.00 0.60
C ALA A 476 39.19 -15.45 -0.71
N LYS A 477 38.92 -14.14 -0.78
CA LYS A 477 38.21 -13.47 -1.90
C LYS A 477 36.89 -14.16 -2.29
N LEU A 478 36.21 -14.78 -1.33
CA LEU A 478 34.93 -15.46 -1.54
C LEU A 478 33.78 -14.57 -1.05
N THR A 479 32.75 -14.44 -1.88
CA THR A 479 31.52 -13.74 -1.50
C THR A 479 30.29 -14.52 -1.95
N TRP A 480 29.28 -14.63 -1.11
CA TRP A 480 27.96 -15.17 -1.48
C TRP A 480 26.84 -14.45 -0.74
N ASN A 481 25.62 -14.60 -1.23
CA ASN A 481 24.44 -14.00 -0.61
C ASN A 481 23.86 -14.95 0.45
N LYS A 482 23.40 -14.38 1.56
CA LYS A 482 22.80 -15.10 2.69
C LYS A 482 21.42 -14.53 2.95
N LEU A 483 20.42 -15.39 3.13
CA LEU A 483 19.06 -15.00 3.46
C LEU A 483 18.71 -15.44 4.87
N THR A 484 18.19 -14.51 5.67
CA THR A 484 17.63 -14.80 6.99
C THR A 484 16.11 -14.74 6.90
N PHE A 485 15.46 -15.90 6.87
CA PHE A 485 14.00 -16.02 6.86
C PHE A 485 13.42 -15.88 8.27
N VAL A 486 12.28 -15.20 8.38
CA VAL A 486 11.53 -15.06 9.64
C VAL A 486 10.36 -16.03 9.62
N VAL A 487 10.35 -16.98 10.54
CA VAL A 487 9.28 -17.98 10.68
C VAL A 487 8.61 -17.82 12.04
N SER A 488 7.31 -17.56 12.03
CA SER A 488 6.49 -17.51 13.25
C SER A 488 5.07 -17.96 12.93
N ARG A 489 4.78 -19.23 13.28
CA ARG A 489 3.55 -19.94 12.93
C ARG A 489 3.11 -20.84 14.09
N VAL A 490 1.83 -21.22 14.07
CA VAL A 490 1.21 -22.09 15.09
C VAL A 490 1.82 -23.50 15.10
N ASP A 491 2.19 -24.00 13.92
CA ASP A 491 2.67 -25.35 13.67
C ASP A 491 4.18 -25.53 13.93
N VAL A 492 4.87 -24.51 14.44
CA VAL A 492 6.33 -24.51 14.61
C VAL A 492 6.69 -24.22 16.05
N THR A 493 7.20 -25.25 16.74
CA THR A 493 7.68 -25.15 18.13
C THR A 493 9.20 -25.23 18.22
N GLU A 494 9.87 -25.83 17.23
CA GLU A 494 11.32 -26.02 17.23
C GLU A 494 12.00 -25.33 16.05
N ALA A 495 13.25 -24.90 16.24
CA ALA A 495 14.05 -24.27 15.19
C ALA A 495 14.30 -25.20 13.99
N ARG A 496 14.40 -26.52 14.23
CA ARG A 496 14.57 -27.54 13.17
C ARG A 496 13.35 -27.61 12.25
N ASP A 497 12.15 -27.47 12.82
CA ASP A 497 10.91 -27.44 12.03
C ASP A 497 10.83 -26.20 11.16
N ALA A 498 11.22 -25.04 11.72
CA ALA A 498 11.31 -23.79 10.97
C ALA A 498 12.27 -23.94 9.78
N GLU A 499 13.45 -24.50 10.01
CA GLU A 499 14.43 -24.71 8.95
C GLU A 499 13.92 -25.67 7.87
N ARG A 500 13.32 -26.80 8.27
CA ARG A 500 12.72 -27.77 7.34
C ARG A 500 11.65 -27.12 6.47
N ILE A 501 10.75 -26.32 7.04
CA ILE A 501 9.68 -25.65 6.29
C ILE A 501 10.26 -24.67 5.25
N VAL A 502 11.27 -23.89 5.63
CA VAL A 502 11.91 -22.93 4.71
C VAL A 502 12.65 -23.68 3.60
N ARG A 503 13.43 -24.73 3.93
CA ARG A 503 14.12 -25.56 2.93
C ARG A 503 13.16 -26.24 1.97
N HIS A 504 12.05 -26.77 2.49
CA HIS A 504 10.97 -27.33 1.69
C HIS A 504 10.39 -26.29 0.73
N TRP A 505 10.06 -25.11 1.27
CA TRP A 505 9.51 -24.00 0.49
C TRP A 505 10.46 -23.53 -0.62
N LEU A 506 11.77 -23.52 -0.37
CA LEU A 506 12.79 -23.25 -1.38
C LEU A 506 12.96 -24.38 -2.40
N GLY A 507 12.37 -25.55 -2.18
CA GLY A 507 12.56 -26.74 -3.03
C GLY A 507 13.93 -27.39 -2.83
N MET A 508 14.51 -27.24 -1.63
CA MET A 508 15.79 -27.83 -1.25
C MET A 508 15.66 -29.21 -0.62
N ASP A 509 14.43 -29.67 -0.38
CA ASP A 509 14.15 -31.03 0.06
C ASP A 509 14.42 -32.01 -1.09
N MET A 510 15.41 -32.88 -0.89
CA MET A 510 16.02 -33.81 -1.86
C MET A 510 17.11 -33.25 -2.79
N TYR A 511 18.06 -32.47 -2.25
CA TYR A 511 19.35 -32.22 -2.91
C TYR A 511 20.52 -32.94 -2.23
N HIS A 512 20.46 -34.27 -2.11
CA HIS A 512 21.64 -35.09 -1.76
C HIS A 512 22.62 -35.30 -2.94
N GLY A 513 22.26 -34.91 -4.17
CA GLY A 513 23.09 -35.14 -5.36
C GLY A 513 24.07 -34.00 -5.70
N LYS A 514 23.57 -32.78 -5.98
CA LYS A 514 24.41 -31.71 -6.56
C LYS A 514 25.28 -30.94 -5.57
N LYS A 515 24.90 -30.88 -4.28
CA LYS A 515 25.74 -30.21 -3.28
C LYS A 515 27.07 -30.95 -3.15
N ASN A 516 27.06 -32.29 -3.23
CA ASN A 516 28.28 -33.10 -3.26
C ASN A 516 29.12 -32.82 -4.51
N GLU A 517 28.54 -32.68 -5.71
CA GLU A 517 29.35 -32.37 -6.91
C GLU A 517 29.93 -30.96 -6.91
N GLN A 518 29.16 -29.94 -6.52
CA GLN A 518 29.67 -28.56 -6.47
C GLN A 518 30.65 -28.34 -5.31
N HIS A 519 30.40 -28.93 -4.12
CA HIS A 519 31.40 -28.92 -3.04
C HIS A 519 32.64 -29.72 -3.42
N LYS A 520 32.49 -30.89 -4.07
CA LYS A 520 33.63 -31.67 -4.57
C LYS A 520 34.42 -30.86 -5.60
N GLN A 521 33.77 -30.21 -6.55
CA GLN A 521 34.45 -29.37 -7.53
C GLN A 521 35.14 -28.16 -6.90
N MET A 522 34.53 -27.53 -5.89
CA MET A 522 35.12 -26.40 -5.16
C MET A 522 36.31 -26.84 -4.30
N LEU A 523 36.20 -27.97 -3.60
CA LEU A 523 37.31 -28.58 -2.85
C LEU A 523 38.46 -28.98 -3.79
N ILE A 524 38.15 -29.58 -4.94
CA ILE A 524 39.14 -29.93 -5.97
C ILE A 524 39.81 -28.65 -6.52
N GLN A 525 39.06 -27.58 -6.78
CA GLN A 525 39.64 -26.31 -7.24
C GLN A 525 40.51 -25.63 -6.17
N LEU A 526 40.08 -25.59 -4.91
CA LEU A 526 40.86 -25.07 -3.79
C LEU A 526 42.14 -25.88 -3.58
N LEU A 527 42.09 -27.21 -3.72
CA LEU A 527 43.27 -28.07 -3.65
C LEU A 527 44.24 -27.84 -4.81
N ILE A 528 43.73 -27.72 -6.05
CA ILE A 528 44.55 -27.38 -7.23
C ILE A 528 45.23 -26.03 -7.03
N GLN A 529 44.54 -25.08 -6.40
CA GLN A 529 45.06 -23.75 -6.14
C GLN A 529 46.12 -23.74 -5.01
N SER A 530 45.92 -24.53 -3.96
CA SER A 530 46.92 -24.76 -2.90
C SER A 530 48.18 -25.44 -3.47
N MET A 531 48.00 -26.45 -4.34
CA MET A 531 49.11 -27.14 -5.02
C MET A 531 49.88 -26.25 -6.00
N LYS A 532 49.25 -25.22 -6.55
CA LYS A 532 49.90 -24.23 -7.44
C LYS A 532 50.67 -23.16 -6.66
N ASN A 533 50.24 -22.86 -5.44
CA ASN A 533 50.79 -21.77 -4.64
C ASN A 533 51.89 -22.23 -3.66
N GLU A 534 51.97 -23.52 -3.34
CA GLU A 534 53.09 -24.07 -2.56
C GLU A 534 54.20 -24.67 -3.43
N GLN A 535 55.46 -24.50 -3.01
CA GLN A 535 56.60 -25.26 -3.54
C GLN A 535 56.59 -26.71 -3.02
N LEU A 536 55.57 -27.49 -3.40
CA LEU A 536 55.46 -28.92 -3.06
C LEU A 536 56.52 -29.80 -3.73
N PHE A 537 57.21 -29.27 -4.74
CA PHE A 537 58.25 -29.96 -5.49
C PHE A 537 59.55 -29.17 -5.46
N LYS A 538 60.69 -29.87 -5.34
CA LYS A 538 62.01 -29.22 -5.46
C LYS A 538 62.16 -28.64 -6.88
N GLU A 539 62.87 -27.53 -7.02
CA GLU A 539 63.00 -26.81 -8.30
C GLU A 539 63.60 -27.71 -9.41
N ASP A 540 64.44 -28.66 -9.03
CA ASP A 540 65.25 -29.55 -9.86
C ASP A 540 64.61 -30.93 -10.15
N GLU A 541 63.35 -31.15 -9.76
CA GLU A 541 62.61 -32.38 -10.12
C GLU A 541 62.08 -32.35 -11.57
N LYS A 542 62.22 -33.48 -12.27
CA LYS A 542 61.74 -33.63 -13.67
C LYS A 542 60.22 -33.45 -13.75
N ALA A 543 59.76 -32.71 -14.77
CA ALA A 543 58.34 -32.42 -15.00
C ALA A 543 57.45 -33.68 -15.08
N SER A 544 57.98 -34.78 -15.64
CA SER A 544 57.30 -36.08 -15.68
C SER A 544 56.98 -36.63 -14.29
N THR A 545 57.86 -36.40 -13.32
CA THR A 545 57.72 -36.88 -11.95
C THR A 545 56.70 -36.04 -11.19
N LYS A 546 56.70 -34.72 -11.41
CA LYS A 546 55.68 -33.79 -10.85
C LYS A 546 54.28 -34.14 -11.34
N LEU A 547 54.13 -34.46 -12.64
CA LEU A 547 52.87 -34.92 -13.24
C LEU A 547 52.41 -36.27 -12.68
N LEU A 548 53.33 -37.22 -12.49
CA LEU A 548 53.02 -38.53 -11.92
C LEU A 548 52.51 -38.40 -10.48
N TYR A 549 53.18 -37.61 -9.65
CA TYR A 549 52.76 -37.37 -8.26
C TYR A 549 51.43 -36.62 -8.18
N ALA A 550 51.20 -35.62 -9.04
CA ALA A 550 49.93 -34.91 -9.09
C ALA A 550 48.78 -35.83 -9.50
N ALA A 551 48.99 -36.71 -10.49
CA ALA A 551 47.99 -37.68 -10.96
C ALA A 551 47.71 -38.77 -9.91
N GLU A 552 48.74 -39.26 -9.22
CA GLU A 552 48.57 -40.28 -8.17
C GLU A 552 47.88 -39.69 -6.93
N PHE A 553 48.19 -38.44 -6.58
CA PHE A 553 47.53 -37.71 -5.51
C PHE A 553 46.05 -37.46 -5.80
N THR A 554 45.71 -36.98 -7.01
CA THR A 554 44.30 -36.76 -7.40
C THR A 554 43.50 -38.06 -7.46
N ASN A 555 44.09 -39.15 -7.95
CA ASN A 555 43.43 -40.45 -8.01
C ASN A 555 43.16 -41.03 -6.60
N ARG A 556 44.10 -40.88 -5.65
CA ARG A 556 43.93 -41.34 -4.27
C ARG A 556 42.95 -40.48 -3.47
N LEU A 557 42.94 -39.16 -3.69
CA LEU A 557 41.96 -38.26 -3.11
C LEU A 557 40.54 -38.54 -3.65
N SER A 558 40.42 -38.84 -4.95
CA SER A 558 39.15 -39.25 -5.55
C SER A 558 38.61 -40.52 -4.89
N ARG A 559 39.48 -41.51 -4.61
CA ARG A 559 39.09 -42.73 -3.90
C ARG A 559 38.65 -42.46 -2.46
N LEU A 560 39.40 -41.65 -1.70
CA LEU A 560 39.04 -41.23 -0.34
C LEU A 560 37.64 -40.60 -0.26
N ILE A 561 37.34 -39.73 -1.23
CA ILE A 561 36.06 -39.02 -1.35
C ILE A 561 34.92 -39.95 -1.79
N GLU A 562 35.24 -41.09 -2.41
CA GLU A 562 34.26 -42.10 -2.84
C GLU A 562 34.01 -43.19 -1.77
N THR A 563 35.00 -43.53 -0.95
CA THR A 563 34.92 -44.69 -0.04
C THR A 563 34.77 -44.35 1.45
N GLU A 564 34.92 -43.09 1.86
CA GLU A 564 34.84 -42.62 3.27
C GLU A 564 35.77 -43.34 4.28
N GLU A 565 36.77 -44.11 3.82
CA GLU A 565 37.72 -44.80 4.69
C GLU A 565 38.84 -43.87 5.21
N ILE A 566 39.17 -43.99 6.49
CA ILE A 566 40.31 -43.29 7.11
C ILE A 566 41.60 -44.02 6.72
N LEU A 567 42.52 -43.31 6.05
CA LEU A 567 43.83 -43.86 5.68
C LEU A 567 44.66 -44.16 6.93
N SER A 568 45.24 -45.37 6.99
CA SER A 568 46.17 -45.77 8.07
C SER A 568 47.49 -45.01 8.00
N GLU A 569 48.15 -44.81 9.16
CA GLU A 569 49.41 -44.06 9.34
C GLU A 569 50.58 -44.53 8.45
N GLU A 570 50.55 -45.75 7.94
CA GLU A 570 51.62 -46.30 7.07
C GLU A 570 51.56 -45.79 5.62
N THR A 571 50.57 -44.94 5.27
CA THR A 571 50.39 -44.45 3.91
C THR A 571 51.23 -43.19 3.64
N ASN A 572 52.45 -43.40 3.14
CA ASN A 572 53.37 -42.40 2.56
C ASN A 572 53.61 -41.12 3.39
N HIS A 573 54.84 -40.97 3.89
CA HIS A 573 55.29 -39.81 4.67
C HIS A 573 54.98 -38.45 4.01
N LEU A 574 54.96 -38.38 2.67
CA LEU A 574 54.63 -37.17 1.90
C LEU A 574 53.14 -36.79 1.99
N PHE A 575 52.23 -37.77 1.97
CA PHE A 575 50.78 -37.55 2.06
C PHE A 575 50.37 -37.15 3.48
N ALA A 576 50.96 -37.81 4.49
CA ALA A 576 50.82 -37.43 5.89
C ALA A 576 51.39 -36.03 6.19
N LYS A 577 52.49 -35.63 5.52
CA LYS A 577 53.08 -34.29 5.70
C LYS A 577 52.19 -33.18 5.10
N VAL A 578 51.60 -33.42 3.94
CA VAL A 578 50.63 -32.48 3.31
C VAL A 578 49.35 -32.35 4.14
N LEU A 579 48.80 -33.46 4.65
CA LEU A 579 47.63 -33.42 5.54
C LEU A 579 47.95 -32.76 6.89
N LYS A 580 49.16 -32.94 7.42
CA LYS A 580 49.60 -32.36 8.70
C LYS A 580 49.86 -30.85 8.61
N GLU A 581 50.35 -30.36 7.46
CA GLU A 581 50.47 -28.92 7.20
C GLU A 581 49.10 -28.28 6.91
N LEU A 582 48.23 -28.94 6.12
CA LEU A 582 46.84 -28.50 5.91
C LEU A 582 46.02 -28.48 7.22
N GLY A 583 46.28 -29.42 8.14
CA GLY A 583 45.68 -29.46 9.47
C GLY A 583 46.28 -28.45 10.45
N ASN A 584 47.46 -27.91 10.17
CA ASN A 584 48.05 -26.81 10.94
C ASN A 584 47.57 -25.43 10.47
N GLU A 585 47.15 -25.29 9.21
CA GLU A 585 46.73 -24.00 8.64
C GLU A 585 45.22 -23.80 8.45
N ALA A 586 44.36 -24.79 8.70
CA ALA A 586 42.91 -24.55 8.68
C ALA A 586 42.07 -25.42 9.62
N PHE A 587 41.05 -24.77 10.18
CA PHE A 587 39.85 -25.30 10.87
C PHE A 587 39.92 -25.50 12.39
N LEU A 588 40.25 -24.43 13.12
CA LEU A 588 39.54 -24.17 14.38
C LEU A 588 38.13 -23.67 14.04
N ILE A 589 37.22 -24.63 13.92
CA ILE A 589 35.79 -24.41 14.11
C ILE A 589 35.61 -24.35 15.63
N ASP A 590 35.39 -23.16 16.16
CA ASP A 590 34.58 -22.92 17.36
C ASP A 590 33.34 -22.10 16.92
#